data_AF-A0A0Q0BVY9-F1
#
_entry.id   AF-A0A0Q0BVY9-F1
#
_cell.length_a   1.000
_cell.length_b   1.000
_cell.length_c   1.000
_cell.angle_alpha   90.00
_cell.angle_beta   90.00
_cell.angle_gamma   90.00
#
_symmetry.space_group_name_H-M   'P 1'
#
loop_
_entity.id
_entity.type
_entity.pdbx_description
1 polymer ?
#
loop_
_entity_poly.entity_id
_entity_poly.type
_entity_poly.pdbx_seq_one_letter_code
_entity_poly.pdbx_strand_id
1 'polypeptide(L)'
;MANSNQVVDLLISHSQIQIRSRAYDEASSQWGKLNIDQGAVIHKDYVIFDPLPDDAFGANISLTLDTKFNLDTQTQRCIVVPFFVSKRNELEVASAAEKAKIVLDVEERQYALYYEICEGDEIFYKFTFVPSDDELDAKYLMDDPWGGVKGQSLVKGVA
;
A
#
# COMPACT_ATOMS: atom_id res chain seq x y z
N MET A 1 -12.36 0.65 22.71
CA MET A 1 -10.97 1.01 22.38
C MET A 1 -10.93 1.14 20.87
N ALA A 2 -10.32 2.19 20.34
CA ALA A 2 -10.25 2.34 18.89
C ALA A 2 -9.32 1.24 18.32
N ASN A 3 -9.75 0.52 17.29
CA ASN A 3 -8.91 -0.47 16.62
C ASN A 3 -7.97 0.23 15.65
N SER A 4 -6.74 0.48 16.10
CA SER A 4 -5.75 1.24 15.33
C SER A 4 -4.65 0.38 14.72
N ASN A 5 -4.52 -0.90 15.11
CA ASN A 5 -3.47 -1.79 14.62
C ASN A 5 -4.03 -3.17 14.31
N GLN A 6 -3.56 -3.77 13.22
CA GLN A 6 -3.88 -5.12 12.81
C GLN A 6 -2.66 -5.72 12.13
N VAL A 7 -2.40 -7.01 12.34
CA VAL A 7 -1.45 -7.77 11.53
C VAL A 7 -2.23 -8.90 10.85
N VAL A 8 -1.95 -9.11 9.57
CA VAL A 8 -2.47 -10.26 8.82
C VAL A 8 -1.32 -11.01 8.18
N ASP A 9 -1.44 -12.32 8.11
CA ASP A 9 -0.60 -13.16 7.27
C ASP A 9 -1.27 -13.28 5.90
N LEU A 10 -0.48 -13.13 4.83
CA LEU A 10 -0.97 -13.17 3.46
C LEU A 10 0.04 -13.86 2.56
N LEU A 11 -0.45 -14.75 1.68
CA LEU A 11 0.33 -15.26 0.56
C LEU A 11 0.49 -14.17 -0.50
N ILE A 12 1.68 -13.59 -0.57
CA ILE A 12 2.06 -12.65 -1.62
C ILE A 12 2.37 -13.45 -2.87
N SER A 13 1.76 -13.09 -4.00
CA SER A 13 1.97 -13.76 -5.28
C SER A 13 1.70 -12.83 -6.46
N HIS A 14 2.27 -13.17 -7.62
CA HIS A 14 2.15 -12.39 -8.86
C HIS A 14 2.63 -10.93 -8.70
N SER A 15 3.64 -10.73 -7.87
CA SER A 15 4.29 -9.43 -7.63
C SER A 15 3.29 -8.29 -7.36
N GLN A 16 2.28 -8.55 -6.52
CA GLN A 16 1.31 -7.52 -6.15
C GLN A 16 0.80 -7.62 -4.71
N ILE A 17 0.72 -6.45 -4.08
CA ILE A 17 -0.03 -6.21 -2.84
C ILE A 17 -0.98 -5.04 -3.09
N GLN A 18 -2.23 -5.21 -2.71
CA GLN A 18 -3.32 -4.28 -3.00
C GLN A 18 -3.92 -3.75 -1.71
N ILE A 19 -4.23 -2.45 -1.68
CA ILE A 19 -5.16 -1.86 -0.71
C ILE A 19 -6.34 -1.31 -1.50
N ARG A 20 -7.55 -1.77 -1.19
CA ARG A 20 -8.76 -1.34 -1.91
C ARG A 20 -9.90 -1.13 -0.94
N SER A 21 -10.67 -0.06 -1.18
CA SER A 21 -11.92 0.26 -0.48
C SER A 21 -13.14 0.00 -1.37
N ARG A 22 -12.98 -0.83 -2.39
CA ARG A 22 -14.02 -1.27 -3.34
C ARG A 22 -13.75 -2.71 -3.78
N ALA A 23 -14.71 -3.30 -4.50
CA ALA A 23 -14.54 -4.61 -5.11
C ALA A 23 -13.33 -4.67 -6.07
N TYR A 24 -12.79 -5.89 -6.28
CA TYR A 24 -11.75 -6.15 -7.27
C TYR A 24 -12.18 -5.69 -8.67
N ASP A 25 -11.24 -5.11 -9.40
CA ASP A 25 -11.44 -4.62 -10.75
C ASP A 25 -10.21 -4.92 -11.60
N GLU A 26 -10.38 -5.83 -12.55
CA GLU A 26 -9.32 -6.30 -13.44
C GLU A 26 -8.79 -5.19 -14.36
N ALA A 27 -9.66 -4.29 -14.82
CA ALA A 27 -9.26 -3.18 -15.68
C ALA A 27 -8.36 -2.20 -14.92
N SER A 28 -8.68 -1.96 -13.64
CA SER A 28 -7.86 -1.13 -12.76
C SER A 28 -6.56 -1.79 -12.30
N SER A 29 -6.37 -3.09 -12.56
CA SER A 29 -5.22 -3.88 -12.11
C SER A 29 -4.17 -4.10 -13.19
N GLN A 30 -4.25 -3.36 -14.30
CA GLN A 30 -3.31 -3.50 -15.41
C GLN A 30 -2.01 -2.73 -15.15
N TRP A 31 -0.89 -3.43 -15.31
CA TRP A 31 0.44 -2.87 -15.19
C TRP A 31 0.96 -2.41 -16.55
N GLY A 32 0.75 -1.13 -16.85
CA GLY A 32 1.44 -0.48 -17.97
C GLY A 32 2.92 -0.25 -17.65
N LYS A 33 3.72 0.03 -18.68
CA LYS A 33 5.17 0.28 -18.54
C LYS A 33 5.51 1.28 -17.42
N LEU A 34 4.78 2.40 -17.37
CA LEU A 34 4.99 3.44 -16.36
C LEU A 34 4.67 2.95 -14.94
N ASN A 35 3.63 2.12 -14.78
CA ASN A 35 3.25 1.56 -13.49
C ASN A 35 4.32 0.58 -12.99
N ILE A 36 4.89 -0.23 -13.90
CA ILE A 36 6.00 -1.14 -13.62
C ILE A 36 7.22 -0.34 -13.17
N ASP A 37 7.61 0.68 -13.95
CA ASP A 37 8.79 1.50 -13.66
C ASP A 37 8.66 2.24 -12.31
N GLN A 38 7.45 2.65 -11.92
CA GLN A 38 7.22 3.32 -10.63
C GLN A 38 6.89 2.37 -9.47
N GLY A 39 6.76 1.06 -9.72
CA GLY A 39 6.46 0.04 -8.70
C GLY A 39 5.06 0.15 -8.07
N ALA A 40 4.11 0.84 -8.72
CA ALA A 40 2.76 1.00 -8.21
C ALA A 40 1.72 1.33 -9.29
N VAL A 41 0.48 0.86 -9.08
CA VAL A 41 -0.72 1.31 -9.79
C VAL A 41 -1.58 2.10 -8.80
N ILE A 42 -1.91 3.36 -9.11
CA ILE A 42 -2.54 4.27 -8.15
C ILE A 42 -3.89 4.78 -8.67
N HIS A 43 -4.98 4.35 -8.05
CA HIS A 43 -6.32 4.92 -8.20
C HIS A 43 -6.80 5.51 -6.87
N LYS A 44 -7.91 6.26 -6.91
CA LYS A 44 -8.42 6.99 -5.75
C LYS A 44 -8.64 6.11 -4.52
N ASP A 45 -9.27 4.96 -4.68
CA ASP A 45 -9.68 4.04 -3.59
C ASP A 45 -9.17 2.61 -3.81
N TYR A 46 -8.15 2.48 -4.66
CA TYR A 46 -7.55 1.21 -5.06
C TYR A 46 -6.11 1.46 -5.45
N VAL A 47 -5.17 0.84 -4.74
CA VAL A 47 -3.75 0.94 -5.04
C VAL A 47 -3.13 -0.45 -5.05
N ILE A 48 -2.14 -0.64 -5.93
CA ILE A 48 -1.35 -1.86 -6.05
C ILE A 48 0.10 -1.45 -5.95
N PHE A 49 0.87 -2.18 -5.16
CA PHE A 49 2.30 -1.99 -5.00
C PHE A 49 3.04 -3.26 -5.40
N ASP A 50 4.25 -3.06 -5.94
CA ASP A 50 5.21 -4.11 -6.17
C ASP A 50 5.84 -4.54 -4.82
N PRO A 51 5.71 -5.82 -4.42
CA PRO A 51 6.33 -6.36 -3.23
C PRO A 51 7.85 -6.51 -3.32
N LEU A 52 8.44 -6.44 -4.54
CA LEU A 52 9.82 -6.73 -4.94
C LEU A 52 10.18 -8.20 -5.21
N PRO A 53 9.94 -9.18 -4.33
CA PRO A 53 10.24 -10.57 -4.68
C PRO A 53 9.33 -11.11 -5.79
N ASP A 54 9.92 -11.89 -6.70
CA ASP A 54 9.22 -12.50 -7.84
C ASP A 54 8.44 -13.77 -7.46
N ASP A 55 8.96 -14.52 -6.49
CA ASP A 55 8.36 -15.78 -6.05
C ASP A 55 7.17 -15.53 -5.10
N ALA A 56 6.32 -16.56 -4.94
CA ALA A 56 5.25 -16.51 -3.96
C ALA A 56 5.75 -16.90 -2.57
N PHE A 57 5.38 -16.13 -1.55
CA PHE A 57 5.78 -16.35 -0.15
C PHE A 57 4.73 -15.82 0.81
N GLY A 58 4.67 -16.40 2.01
CA GLY A 58 3.87 -15.85 3.10
C GLY A 58 4.59 -14.63 3.69
N ALA A 59 3.84 -13.57 3.97
CA ALA A 59 4.37 -12.37 4.61
C ALA A 59 3.39 -11.78 5.60
N ASN A 60 3.95 -11.27 6.70
CA ASN A 60 3.19 -10.44 7.63
C ASN A 60 2.97 -9.05 7.04
N ILE A 61 1.72 -8.61 7.08
CA ILE A 61 1.32 -7.26 6.73
C ILE A 61 0.81 -6.56 7.98
N SER A 62 1.54 -5.55 8.42
CA SER A 62 1.14 -4.66 9.51
C SER A 62 0.31 -3.50 8.97
N LEU A 63 -0.90 -3.33 9.50
CA LEU A 63 -1.85 -2.30 9.12
C LEU A 63 -2.05 -1.38 10.32
N THR A 64 -1.75 -0.10 10.17
CA THR A 64 -1.80 0.90 11.24
C THR A 64 -2.66 2.09 10.83
N LEU A 65 -3.52 2.56 11.74
CA LEU A 65 -4.17 3.87 11.66
C LEU A 65 -3.53 4.76 12.73
N ASP A 66 -2.86 5.83 12.30
CA ASP A 66 -2.19 6.78 13.19
C ASP A 66 -2.47 8.22 12.76
N THR A 67 -2.24 9.16 13.66
CA THR A 67 -2.30 10.60 13.43
C THR A 67 -1.05 11.15 12.72
N LYS A 68 0.05 10.39 12.72
CA LYS A 68 1.31 10.77 12.06
C LYS A 68 2.05 9.54 11.54
N PHE A 69 2.81 9.72 10.47
CA PHE A 69 3.70 8.69 9.95
C PHE A 69 5.08 8.76 10.61
N ASN A 70 5.64 7.60 10.96
CA ASN A 70 7.02 7.44 11.39
C ASN A 70 7.63 6.28 10.59
N LEU A 71 8.68 6.59 9.82
CA LEU A 71 9.38 5.60 8.98
C LEU A 71 10.05 4.53 9.86
N ASP A 72 9.85 3.26 9.51
CA ASP A 72 10.51 2.14 10.19
C ASP A 72 12.01 2.14 9.89
N THR A 73 12.82 1.82 10.90
CA THR A 73 14.28 1.71 10.75
C THR A 73 14.70 0.54 9.85
N GLN A 74 13.84 -0.46 9.66
CA GLN A 74 14.07 -1.61 8.79
C GLN A 74 13.58 -1.39 7.35
N THR A 75 13.04 -0.22 7.05
CA THR A 75 12.47 0.08 5.73
C THR A 75 13.54 0.10 4.66
N GLN A 76 13.31 -0.68 3.60
CA GLN A 76 14.12 -0.72 2.39
C GLN A 76 13.50 0.10 1.26
N ARG A 77 12.16 0.23 1.24
CA ARG A 77 11.40 1.06 0.29
C ARG A 77 10.21 1.69 0.99
N CYS A 78 9.96 2.97 0.71
CA CYS A 78 8.79 3.68 1.22
C CYS A 78 8.15 4.56 0.16
N ILE A 79 6.85 4.33 -0.08
CA ILE A 79 6.02 5.11 -1.00
C ILE A 79 4.84 5.67 -0.21
N VAL A 80 4.48 6.93 -0.46
CA VAL A 80 3.22 7.50 0.02
C VAL A 80 2.30 7.78 -1.15
N VAL A 81 1.01 7.48 -0.99
CA VAL A 81 -0.03 7.75 -1.99
C VAL A 81 -1.29 8.35 -1.36
N PRO A 82 -2.03 9.20 -2.09
CA PRO A 82 -3.37 9.58 -1.69
C PRO A 82 -4.31 8.36 -1.79
N PHE A 83 -5.03 8.05 -0.72
CA PHE A 83 -5.99 6.95 -0.70
C PHE A 83 -7.29 7.37 -0.03
N PHE A 84 -8.41 7.22 -0.73
CA PHE A 84 -9.74 7.51 -0.22
C PHE A 84 -10.40 6.22 0.24
N VAL A 85 -10.74 6.14 1.53
CA VAL A 85 -11.62 5.08 2.03
C VAL A 85 -13.04 5.44 1.63
N SER A 86 -13.56 4.83 0.57
CA SER A 86 -14.91 5.08 0.06
C SER A 86 -15.99 4.29 0.82
N LYS A 87 -15.63 3.12 1.34
CA LYS A 87 -16.53 2.21 2.05
C LYS A 87 -15.73 1.35 3.03
N ARG A 88 -15.87 1.62 4.32
CA ARG A 88 -15.16 0.89 5.37
C ARG A 88 -15.35 -0.63 5.30
N ASN A 89 -16.56 -1.09 4.97
CA ASN A 89 -16.89 -2.52 4.93
C ASN A 89 -16.28 -3.28 3.74
N GLU A 90 -15.79 -2.56 2.74
CA GLU A 90 -15.11 -3.10 1.55
C GLU A 90 -13.60 -2.89 1.63
N LEU A 91 -13.07 -2.33 2.73
CA LEU A 91 -11.65 -2.10 2.90
C LEU A 91 -10.91 -3.43 3.12
N GLU A 92 -10.05 -3.78 2.17
CA GLU A 92 -9.31 -5.03 2.14
C GLU A 92 -7.84 -4.76 1.81
N VAL A 93 -6.97 -5.59 2.38
CA VAL A 93 -5.63 -5.84 1.85
C VAL A 93 -5.64 -7.16 1.10
N ALA A 94 -5.02 -7.21 -0.07
CA ALA A 94 -5.05 -8.40 -0.92
C ALA A 94 -3.76 -8.61 -1.68
N SER A 95 -3.54 -9.84 -2.11
CA SER A 95 -2.63 -10.22 -3.20
C SER A 95 -3.47 -10.97 -4.25
N ALA A 96 -2.81 -11.59 -5.23
CA ALA A 96 -3.52 -12.28 -6.31
C ALA A 96 -4.39 -13.45 -5.79
N ALA A 97 -3.86 -14.24 -4.87
CA ALA A 97 -4.49 -15.47 -4.37
C ALA A 97 -5.31 -15.26 -3.10
N GLU A 98 -4.93 -14.31 -2.25
CA GLU A 98 -5.50 -14.14 -0.92
C GLU A 98 -5.90 -12.71 -0.62
N LYS A 99 -6.82 -12.55 0.32
CA LYS A 99 -7.26 -11.24 0.82
C LYS A 99 -7.71 -11.32 2.27
N ALA A 100 -7.54 -10.22 2.98
CA ALA A 100 -8.01 -10.04 4.34
C ALA A 100 -8.77 -8.71 4.47
N LYS A 101 -9.80 -8.71 5.32
CA LYS A 101 -10.50 -7.47 5.69
C LYS A 101 -9.62 -6.62 6.60
N ILE A 102 -9.62 -5.32 6.36
CA ILE A 102 -9.00 -4.34 7.27
C ILE A 102 -10.07 -3.90 8.28
N VAL A 103 -9.84 -4.21 9.55
CA VAL A 103 -10.78 -3.96 10.65
C VAL A 103 -10.34 -2.76 11.48
N LEU A 104 -9.69 -1.78 10.86
CA LEU A 104 -9.30 -0.54 11.54
C LEU A 104 -10.50 0.40 11.72
N ASP A 105 -10.44 1.29 12.71
CA ASP A 105 -11.43 2.36 12.94
C ASP A 105 -11.24 3.56 12.01
N VAL A 106 -11.10 3.26 10.71
CA VAL A 106 -11.07 4.27 9.66
C VAL A 106 -12.46 4.87 9.40
N GLU A 107 -12.47 6.09 8.90
CA GLU A 107 -13.65 6.84 8.46
C GLU A 107 -13.69 6.90 6.94
N GLU A 108 -14.85 7.23 6.36
CA GLU A 108 -14.96 7.50 4.93
C GLU A 108 -14.36 8.87 4.60
N ARG A 109 -13.05 8.89 4.35
CA ARG A 109 -12.29 10.12 4.08
C ARG A 109 -11.00 9.84 3.33
N GLN A 110 -10.28 10.92 3.05
CA GLN A 110 -8.94 10.88 2.47
C GLN A 110 -7.87 10.56 3.53
N TYR A 111 -6.92 9.72 3.13
CA TYR A 111 -5.75 9.34 3.90
C TYR A 111 -4.49 9.52 3.05
N ALA A 112 -3.39 9.88 3.70
CA ALA A 112 -2.06 9.54 3.22
C ALA A 112 -1.79 8.08 3.60
N LEU A 113 -1.69 7.22 2.58
CA LEU A 113 -1.37 5.81 2.76
C LEU A 113 0.11 5.61 2.49
N TYR A 114 0.82 5.18 3.52
CA TYR A 114 2.24 4.86 3.45
C TYR A 114 2.39 3.36 3.28
N TYR A 115 3.18 2.96 2.29
CA TYR A 115 3.59 1.58 2.05
C TYR A 115 5.08 1.46 2.35
N GLU A 116 5.44 0.55 3.24
CA GLU A 116 6.83 0.23 3.60
C GLU A 116 7.10 -1.24 3.26
N ILE A 117 8.23 -1.50 2.62
CA ILE A 117 8.85 -2.82 2.55
C ILE A 117 9.96 -2.83 3.58
N CYS A 118 9.88 -3.74 4.54
CA CYS A 118 10.84 -3.84 5.62
C CYS A 118 11.56 -5.19 5.57
N GLU A 119 12.84 -5.17 5.92
CA GLU A 119 13.68 -6.36 6.00
C GLU A 119 14.15 -6.54 7.45
N GLY A 120 13.65 -7.58 8.10
CA GLY A 120 14.10 -8.04 9.42
C GLY A 120 14.67 -9.45 9.31
N ASP A 121 14.28 -10.36 10.22
CA ASP A 121 14.58 -11.79 10.08
C ASP A 121 13.90 -12.39 8.83
N GLU A 122 12.76 -11.83 8.45
CA GLU A 122 12.02 -12.10 7.21
C GLU A 122 11.53 -10.76 6.61
N ILE A 123 11.12 -10.78 5.34
CA ILE A 123 10.49 -9.61 4.70
C ILE A 123 9.07 -9.44 5.26
N PHE A 124 8.71 -8.21 5.60
CA PHE A 124 7.36 -7.86 6.02
C PHE A 124 6.94 -6.51 5.44
N TYR A 125 5.64 -6.29 5.39
CA TYR A 125 5.06 -5.09 4.78
C TYR A 125 4.33 -4.27 5.83
N LYS A 126 4.37 -2.95 5.70
CA LYS A 126 3.58 -2.06 6.54
C LYS A 126 2.74 -1.13 5.69
N PHE A 127 1.48 -0.97 6.10
CA PHE A 127 0.60 0.08 5.62
C PHE A 127 0.22 0.97 6.79
N THR A 128 0.46 2.26 6.66
CA THR A 128 0.03 3.25 7.66
C THR A 128 -0.97 4.21 7.01
N PHE A 129 -2.17 4.28 7.57
CA PHE A 129 -3.21 5.24 7.21
C PHE A 129 -3.06 6.46 8.11
N VAL A 130 -2.78 7.62 7.53
CA VAL A 130 -2.78 8.91 8.25
C VAL A 130 -3.88 9.79 7.67
N PRO A 131 -4.89 10.21 8.46
CA PRO A 131 -5.93 11.11 7.98
C PRO A 131 -5.31 12.36 7.33
N SER A 132 -5.78 12.72 6.14
CA SER A 132 -5.26 13.89 5.40
C SER A 132 -6.42 14.70 4.85
N ASP A 133 -6.37 16.02 5.08
CA ASP A 133 -7.33 16.97 4.49
C ASP A 133 -6.74 17.70 3.26
N ASP A 134 -5.43 17.56 3.04
CA ASP A 134 -4.70 18.18 1.94
C ASP A 134 -4.59 17.27 0.71
N GLU A 135 -4.43 17.89 -0.47
CA GLU A 135 -4.00 17.19 -1.68
C GLU A 135 -2.56 16.67 -1.47
N LEU A 136 -2.41 15.34 -1.56
CA LEU A 136 -1.14 14.65 -1.40
C LEU A 136 -0.66 14.11 -2.75
N ASP A 137 0.53 14.54 -3.16
CA ASP A 137 1.21 13.95 -4.32
C ASP A 137 1.81 12.60 -3.93
N ALA A 138 1.53 11.59 -4.75
CA ALA A 138 2.16 10.28 -4.62
C ALA A 138 3.67 10.41 -4.89
N LYS A 139 4.51 9.85 -4.03
CA LYS A 139 5.98 9.93 -4.18
C LYS A 139 6.72 8.87 -3.38
N TYR A 140 7.96 8.61 -3.78
CA TYR A 140 8.94 7.91 -2.97
C TYR A 140 9.41 8.78 -1.80
N LEU A 141 9.58 8.18 -0.63
CA LEU A 141 10.06 8.87 0.58
C LEU A 141 11.53 8.61 0.91
N MET A 142 12.15 7.67 0.19
CA MET A 142 13.57 7.33 0.30
C MET A 142 14.12 6.84 -1.04
N ASP A 143 15.44 6.88 -1.17
CA ASP A 143 16.13 6.19 -2.25
C ASP A 143 16.16 4.69 -1.96
N ASP A 144 16.05 3.85 -2.99
CA ASP A 144 16.17 2.41 -2.86
C ASP A 144 16.95 1.77 -4.03
N PRO A 145 17.51 0.56 -3.85
CA PRO A 145 18.26 -0.15 -4.91
C PRO A 145 17.44 -0.55 -6.15
N TRP A 146 16.11 -0.45 -6.09
CA TRP A 146 15.18 -0.92 -7.11
C TRP A 146 14.54 0.23 -7.89
N GLY A 147 15.21 1.38 -7.94
CA GLY A 147 14.82 2.53 -8.77
C GLY A 147 13.98 3.58 -8.05
N GLY A 148 13.69 3.41 -6.76
CA GLY A 148 13.08 4.47 -5.96
C GLY A 148 14.07 5.61 -5.73
N VAL A 149 13.64 6.84 -6.02
CA VAL A 149 14.42 8.07 -5.76
C VAL A 149 13.61 8.97 -4.83
N LYS A 150 14.19 9.38 -3.72
CA LYS A 150 13.52 10.19 -2.71
C LYS A 150 12.93 11.46 -3.32
N GLY A 151 11.63 11.65 -3.10
CA GLY A 151 10.88 12.80 -3.58
C GLY A 151 10.43 12.71 -5.03
N GLN A 152 10.81 11.66 -5.78
CA GLN A 152 10.28 11.42 -7.12
C GLN A 152 8.78 11.16 -7.04
N SER A 153 8.01 11.94 -7.78
CA SER A 153 6.56 11.79 -7.89
C SER A 153 6.18 10.55 -8.68
N LEU A 154 5.11 9.90 -8.24
CA LEU A 154 4.44 8.82 -8.95
C LEU A 154 3.19 9.39 -9.64
N VAL A 155 2.80 8.78 -10.76
CA VAL A 155 1.58 9.16 -11.46
C VAL A 155 0.43 8.24 -11.11
N LYS A 156 -0.79 8.75 -11.31
CA LYS A 156 -2.00 7.93 -11.21
C LYS A 156 -2.02 6.90 -12.34
N GLY A 157 -2.60 5.73 -12.06
CA GLY A 157 -2.90 4.74 -13.08
C GLY A 157 -3.87 5.32 -14.11
N VAL A 158 -3.62 5.05 -15.38
CA VAL A 158 -4.59 5.32 -16.45
C VAL A 158 -5.52 4.11 -16.51
N ALA A 159 -6.82 4.33 -16.27
CA ALA A 159 -7.86 3.32 -16.46
C ALA A 159 -8.23 3.17 -17.94
#